data_AF-A0A418KKT8-F1
#
_entry.id   AF-A0A418KKT8-F1
#
_cell.length_a   1.000
_cell.length_b   1.000
_cell.length_c   1.000
_cell.angle_alpha   90.00
_cell.angle_beta   90.00
_cell.angle_gamma   90.00
#
_symmetry.space_group_name_H-M   'P 1'
#
loop_
_entity.id
_entity.type
_entity.pdbx_description
1 polymer ?
#
loop_
_entity_poly.entity_id
_entity_poly.type
_entity_poly.pdbx_seq_one_letter_code
_entity_poly.pdbx_strand_id
1 'polypeptide(L)'
;MDPRPFAGAELAWLVLPDDGHEHLAELVTREAAEFAAELGAPVRVRRSAASRDGDGPRLFLDLPGAAHPELAAWRHARGRPQPPATGPAVELAGDVVVVIAGDDAGVALSLLRTAVRTGADGVLTPRPARTWAEAAERLAAEVDWTYPAFELRGIDWPGLVQRHRNVAGLTDLQRWVARLRDPHTSVRSAGPRRVLPYTARAGGDGVRLAHVPRWSAGWAA
;
A
#
# COMPACT_ATOMS: atom_id res chain seq x y z
N MET A 1 11.26 -0.92 21.66
CA MET A 1 11.85 -1.71 20.57
C MET A 1 11.29 -1.15 19.29
N ASP A 2 12.12 -0.90 18.28
CA ASP A 2 11.68 -0.40 16.99
C ASP A 2 10.85 -1.50 16.28
N PRO A 3 9.60 -1.25 15.88
CA PRO A 3 8.74 -2.28 15.28
C PRO A 3 9.11 -2.60 13.82
N ARG A 4 10.02 -1.83 13.22
CA ARG A 4 10.38 -1.98 11.81
C ARG A 4 11.19 -3.26 11.57
N PRO A 5 10.86 -4.03 10.50
CA PRO A 5 11.35 -5.40 10.33
C PRO A 5 12.86 -5.48 10.14
N PHE A 6 13.50 -4.43 9.60
CA PHE A 6 14.93 -4.40 9.32
C PHE A 6 15.68 -3.42 10.23
N ALA A 7 15.08 -2.98 11.34
CA ALA A 7 15.72 -2.10 12.29
C ALA A 7 17.07 -2.68 12.77
N GLY A 8 18.14 -1.88 12.61
CA GLY A 8 19.50 -2.28 12.97
C GLY A 8 20.30 -2.98 11.86
N ALA A 9 19.71 -3.26 10.70
CA ALA A 9 20.47 -3.71 9.53
C ALA A 9 21.21 -2.54 8.87
N GLU A 10 22.44 -2.79 8.39
CA GLU A 10 23.21 -1.79 7.64
C GLU A 10 22.59 -1.46 6.28
N LEU A 11 21.95 -2.45 5.66
CA LEU A 11 21.35 -2.36 4.34
C LEU A 11 20.24 -3.41 4.18
N ALA A 12 19.14 -3.03 3.55
CA ALA A 12 18.11 -3.93 3.06
C ALA A 12 17.99 -3.85 1.53
N TRP A 13 17.58 -4.96 0.91
CA TRP A 13 17.40 -5.06 -0.53
C TRP A 13 15.92 -5.05 -0.90
N LEU A 14 15.51 -4.12 -1.75
CA LEU A 14 14.25 -4.20 -2.47
C LEU A 14 14.49 -4.94 -3.77
N VAL A 15 13.92 -6.13 -3.87
CA VAL A 15 14.09 -7.05 -5.00
C VAL A 15 12.84 -7.00 -5.87
N LEU A 16 13.04 -6.62 -7.13
CA LEU A 16 12.02 -6.56 -8.17
C LEU A 16 12.06 -7.83 -9.04
N PRO A 17 10.97 -8.18 -9.75
CA PRO A 17 10.98 -9.26 -10.73
C PRO A 17 12.03 -9.06 -11.85
N ASP A 18 12.36 -10.15 -12.56
CA ASP A 18 13.46 -10.19 -13.55
C ASP A 18 13.17 -9.36 -14.82
N ASP A 19 11.89 -9.23 -15.23
CA ASP A 19 11.49 -8.66 -16.51
C ASP A 19 10.33 -7.65 -16.47
N GLY A 20 10.19 -6.85 -17.54
CA GLY A 20 8.95 -6.13 -17.89
C GLY A 20 8.58 -4.87 -17.10
N HIS A 21 9.38 -4.44 -16.13
CA HIS A 21 8.97 -3.43 -15.14
C HIS A 21 9.95 -2.25 -14.95
N GLU A 22 10.52 -1.71 -16.03
CA GLU A 22 11.51 -0.61 -15.96
C GLU A 22 10.96 0.65 -15.30
N HIS A 23 9.72 1.04 -15.63
CA HIS A 23 9.08 2.20 -15.02
C HIS A 23 8.84 2.02 -13.51
N LEU A 24 8.49 0.79 -13.09
CA LEU A 24 8.34 0.48 -11.66
C LEU A 24 9.70 0.52 -10.95
N ALA A 25 10.76 0.02 -11.58
CA ALA A 25 12.10 0.10 -11.01
C ALA A 25 12.55 1.55 -10.80
N GLU A 26 12.27 2.43 -11.77
CA GLU A 26 12.53 3.86 -11.65
C GLU A 26 11.71 4.49 -10.50
N LEU A 27 10.40 4.21 -10.44
CA LEU A 27 9.53 4.70 -9.38
C LEU A 27 10.02 4.26 -8.01
N VAL A 28 10.24 2.97 -7.82
CA VAL A 28 10.66 2.40 -6.53
C VAL A 28 12.05 2.91 -6.12
N THR A 29 12.94 3.17 -7.08
CA THR A 29 14.24 3.78 -6.79
C THR A 29 14.10 5.22 -6.30
N ARG A 30 13.18 6.00 -6.86
CA ARG A 30 12.88 7.36 -6.38
C ARG A 30 12.27 7.36 -4.97
N GLU A 31 11.48 6.34 -4.66
CA GLU A 31 10.82 6.16 -3.36
C GLU A 31 11.68 5.39 -2.33
N ALA A 32 12.97 5.13 -2.61
CA ALA A 32 13.81 4.32 -1.73
C ALA A 32 13.93 4.88 -0.30
N ALA A 33 13.83 6.21 -0.14
CA ALA A 33 13.83 6.87 1.16
C ALA A 33 12.56 6.55 1.97
N GLU A 34 11.40 6.50 1.32
CA GLU A 34 10.13 6.10 1.95
C GLU A 34 10.21 4.65 2.41
N PHE A 35 10.71 3.74 1.55
CA PHE A 35 10.93 2.35 1.95
C PHE A 35 11.93 2.21 3.10
N ALA A 36 12.99 3.01 3.13
CA ALA A 36 13.95 2.99 4.23
C ALA A 36 13.33 3.44 5.56
N ALA A 37 12.47 4.46 5.52
CA ALA A 37 11.74 4.94 6.70
C ALA A 37 10.81 3.85 7.25
N GLU A 38 10.06 3.17 6.39
CA GLU A 38 9.12 2.10 6.74
C GLU A 38 9.82 0.82 7.23
N LEU A 39 10.95 0.46 6.63
CA LEU A 39 11.65 -0.80 6.92
C LEU A 39 12.70 -0.68 8.03
N GLY A 40 13.15 0.54 8.34
CA GLY A 40 14.11 0.80 9.42
C GLY A 40 15.57 0.59 9.04
N ALA A 41 15.89 0.47 7.75
CA ALA A 41 17.25 0.35 7.22
C ALA A 41 17.37 1.03 5.86
N PRO A 42 18.57 1.50 5.45
CA PRO A 42 18.81 1.96 4.09
C PRO A 42 18.39 0.91 3.05
N VAL A 43 17.74 1.33 1.97
CA VAL A 43 17.23 0.43 0.93
C VAL A 43 17.98 0.61 -0.38
N ARG A 44 18.41 -0.50 -1.00
CA ARG A 44 18.88 -0.52 -2.39
C ARG A 44 17.98 -1.41 -3.25
N VAL A 45 17.73 -0.94 -4.46
CA VAL A 45 16.87 -1.64 -5.44
C VAL A 45 17.73 -2.53 -6.33
N ARG A 46 17.25 -3.74 -6.60
CA ARG A 46 17.84 -4.66 -7.58
C ARG A 46 16.80 -5.55 -8.23
N ARG A 47 17.15 -6.17 -9.35
CA ARG A 47 16.35 -7.25 -9.94
C ARG A 47 16.64 -8.59 -9.27
N SER A 48 15.63 -9.44 -9.30
CA SER A 48 15.72 -10.86 -8.92
C SER A 48 16.67 -11.56 -9.87
N ALA A 49 17.48 -12.49 -9.35
CA ALA A 49 18.36 -13.32 -10.15
C ALA A 49 18.34 -14.76 -9.61
N ALA A 50 18.59 -15.75 -10.47
CA ALA A 50 18.53 -17.17 -10.10
C ALA A 50 19.60 -17.60 -9.08
N SER A 51 20.74 -16.91 -9.04
CA SER A 51 21.82 -17.17 -8.09
C SER A 51 22.33 -15.86 -7.50
N ARG A 52 21.89 -15.52 -6.29
CA ARG A 52 22.52 -14.46 -5.50
C ARG A 52 22.50 -14.81 -4.02
N ASP A 53 23.69 -14.84 -3.46
CA ASP A 53 23.92 -14.60 -2.05
C ASP A 53 23.91 -13.08 -1.86
N GLY A 54 22.75 -12.56 -1.45
CA GLY A 54 22.68 -11.24 -0.86
C GLY A 54 22.66 -11.41 0.63
N ASP A 55 23.76 -11.07 1.31
CA ASP A 55 23.74 -10.94 2.76
C ASP A 55 22.79 -9.78 3.13
N GLY A 56 21.85 -10.07 4.04
CA GLY A 56 20.98 -9.07 4.65
C GLY A 56 19.48 -9.19 4.30
N PRO A 57 18.65 -8.36 4.95
CA PRO A 57 17.21 -8.44 4.83
C PRO A 57 16.69 -8.03 3.44
N ARG A 58 15.56 -8.59 3.05
CA ARG A 58 14.99 -8.45 1.70
C ARG A 58 13.51 -8.10 1.74
N LEU A 59 13.12 -7.10 0.96
CA LEU A 59 11.74 -6.88 0.55
C LEU A 59 11.57 -7.36 -0.89
N PHE A 60 10.67 -8.30 -1.11
CA PHE A 60 10.24 -8.73 -2.43
C PHE A 60 8.96 -7.99 -2.85
N LEU A 61 8.94 -7.44 -4.06
CA LEU A 61 7.71 -6.93 -4.67
C LEU A 61 7.17 -7.96 -5.66
N ASP A 62 6.22 -8.78 -5.22
CA ASP A 62 5.62 -9.88 -5.98
C ASP A 62 4.47 -9.34 -6.85
N LEU A 63 4.68 -9.36 -8.17
CA LEU A 63 3.75 -8.82 -9.16
C LEU A 63 3.07 -9.97 -9.92
N PRO A 64 1.75 -9.89 -10.18
CA PRO A 64 1.05 -10.93 -10.90
C PRO A 64 1.68 -11.21 -12.27
N GLY A 65 2.02 -12.48 -12.51
CA GLY A 65 2.56 -12.94 -13.79
C GLY A 65 4.04 -12.61 -14.04
N ALA A 66 4.73 -11.94 -13.11
CA ALA A 66 6.15 -11.63 -13.24
C ALA A 66 7.01 -12.74 -12.62
N ALA A 67 8.13 -13.08 -13.27
CA ALA A 67 9.03 -14.11 -12.76
C ALA A 67 9.88 -13.59 -11.60
N HIS A 68 9.86 -14.30 -10.47
CA HIS A 68 10.63 -13.94 -9.29
C HIS A 68 11.48 -15.12 -8.77
N PRO A 69 12.57 -15.49 -9.48
CA PRO A 69 13.34 -16.71 -9.16
C PRO A 69 13.91 -16.73 -7.74
N GLU A 70 14.34 -15.60 -7.18
CA GLU A 70 14.86 -15.54 -5.81
C GLU A 70 13.76 -15.77 -4.76
N LEU A 71 12.57 -15.20 -4.96
CA LEU A 71 11.42 -15.42 -4.08
C LEU A 71 10.96 -16.89 -4.15
N ALA A 72 10.93 -17.47 -5.35
CA ALA A 72 10.59 -18.87 -5.55
C ALA A 72 11.58 -19.81 -4.82
N ALA A 73 12.89 -19.54 -4.95
CA ALA A 73 13.93 -20.29 -4.24
C ALA A 73 13.79 -20.14 -2.71
N TRP A 74 13.55 -18.93 -2.21
CA TRP A 74 13.32 -18.66 -0.78
C TRP A 74 12.11 -19.42 -0.23
N ARG A 75 10.99 -19.42 -0.96
CA ARG A 75 9.77 -20.15 -0.59
C ARG A 75 10.03 -21.65 -0.54
N HIS A 76 10.67 -22.20 -1.58
CA HIS A 76 11.00 -23.62 -1.66
C HIS A 76 11.89 -24.07 -0.49
N ALA A 77 12.98 -23.32 -0.20
CA ALA A 77 13.90 -23.64 0.88
C ALA A 77 13.26 -23.62 2.27
N ARG A 78 12.22 -22.81 2.47
CA ARG A 78 11.48 -22.70 3.75
C ARG A 78 10.19 -23.53 3.79
N GLY A 79 9.90 -24.33 2.77
CA GLY A 79 8.65 -25.11 2.67
C GLY A 79 7.39 -24.24 2.70
N ARG A 80 7.49 -22.99 2.23
CA ARG A 80 6.36 -22.04 2.25
C ARG A 80 5.62 -22.12 0.92
N PRO A 81 4.30 -22.39 0.92
CA PRO A 81 3.54 -22.40 -0.31
C PRO A 81 3.50 -21.00 -0.95
N GLN A 82 3.37 -20.94 -2.27
CA GLN A 82 2.97 -19.71 -2.94
C GLN A 82 1.55 -19.38 -2.44
N PRO A 83 1.31 -18.20 -1.85
CA PRO A 83 -0.04 -17.83 -1.45
C PRO A 83 -0.95 -17.83 -2.68
N PRO A 84 -2.22 -18.22 -2.52
CA PRO A 84 -3.17 -18.15 -3.63
C PRO A 84 -3.18 -16.72 -4.17
N ALA A 85 -3.24 -16.57 -5.50
CA ALA A 85 -3.17 -15.29 -6.21
C ALA A 85 -4.39 -14.36 -5.97
N THR A 86 -5.05 -14.47 -4.82
CA THR A 86 -6.29 -13.81 -4.49
C THR A 86 -6.00 -12.53 -3.72
N GLY A 87 -5.66 -11.47 -4.46
CA GLY A 87 -5.62 -10.10 -3.96
C GLY A 87 -4.31 -9.66 -3.28
N PRO A 88 -4.22 -8.37 -2.90
CA PRO A 88 -3.04 -7.79 -2.27
C PRO A 88 -2.79 -8.41 -0.89
N ALA A 89 -1.52 -8.59 -0.52
CA ALA A 89 -1.12 -9.12 0.78
C ALA A 89 0.29 -8.68 1.17
N VAL A 90 0.64 -8.80 2.44
CA VAL A 90 2.03 -8.62 2.94
C VAL A 90 2.39 -9.80 3.83
N GLU A 91 3.52 -10.43 3.55
CA GLU A 91 4.09 -11.50 4.38
C GLU A 91 5.32 -10.97 5.13
N LEU A 92 5.29 -11.05 6.46
CA LEU A 92 6.45 -10.82 7.32
C LEU A 92 7.03 -12.16 7.76
N ALA A 93 8.32 -12.37 7.51
CA ALA A 93 9.02 -13.62 7.79
C ALA A 93 10.49 -13.35 8.17
N GLY A 94 10.70 -12.76 9.35
CA GLY A 94 12.02 -12.46 9.89
C GLY A 94 12.76 -11.43 9.02
N ASP A 95 13.85 -11.87 8.37
CA ASP A 95 14.67 -11.04 7.48
C ASP A 95 14.03 -10.83 6.10
N VAL A 96 12.84 -11.36 5.85
CA VAL A 96 12.14 -11.24 4.57
C VAL A 96 10.75 -10.65 4.73
N VAL A 97 10.48 -9.65 3.89
CA VAL A 97 9.16 -9.05 3.66
C VAL A 97 8.76 -9.39 2.23
N VAL A 98 7.53 -9.86 2.01
CA VAL A 98 6.97 -10.04 0.67
C VAL A 98 5.74 -9.16 0.53
N VAL A 99 5.80 -8.17 -0.35
CA VAL A 99 4.65 -7.34 -0.75
C VAL A 99 4.04 -7.96 -1.99
N ILE A 100 2.87 -8.57 -1.83
CA ILE A 100 2.13 -9.24 -2.90
C ILE A 100 1.14 -8.23 -3.45
N ALA A 101 1.38 -7.73 -4.67
CA ALA A 101 0.56 -6.67 -5.25
C ALA A 101 -0.88 -7.12 -5.54
N GLY A 102 -1.07 -8.38 -5.93
CA GLY A 102 -2.37 -8.87 -6.37
C GLY A 102 -2.95 -7.97 -7.48
N ASP A 103 -4.23 -7.63 -7.36
CA ASP A 103 -4.93 -6.73 -8.30
C ASP A 103 -4.82 -5.23 -7.96
N ASP A 104 -4.27 -4.85 -6.79
CA ASP A 104 -4.11 -3.46 -6.35
C ASP A 104 -2.81 -3.28 -5.52
N ALA A 105 -1.69 -3.00 -6.19
CA ALA A 105 -0.40 -2.76 -5.56
C ALA A 105 -0.43 -1.64 -4.51
N GLY A 106 -1.29 -0.63 -4.69
CA GLY A 106 -1.45 0.44 -3.71
C GLY A 106 -2.00 -0.06 -2.38
N VAL A 107 -2.93 -1.02 -2.41
CA VAL A 107 -3.44 -1.66 -1.19
C VAL A 107 -2.36 -2.52 -0.53
N ALA A 108 -1.55 -3.25 -1.30
CA ALA A 108 -0.44 -4.03 -0.74
C ALA A 108 0.60 -3.14 -0.04
N LEU A 109 0.95 -2.00 -0.62
CA LEU A 109 1.84 -1.02 0.01
C LEU A 109 1.23 -0.37 1.26
N SER A 110 -0.07 -0.06 1.26
CA SER A 110 -0.74 0.39 2.49
C SER A 110 -0.74 -0.70 3.58
N LEU A 111 -0.86 -1.97 3.20
CA LEU A 111 -0.77 -3.09 4.15
C LEU A 111 0.62 -3.24 4.75
N LEU A 112 1.69 -2.88 4.03
CA LEU A 112 3.05 -2.93 4.56
C LEU A 112 3.16 -2.05 5.81
N ARG A 113 2.63 -0.83 5.75
CA ARG A 113 2.59 0.09 6.90
C ARG A 113 1.84 -0.49 8.09
N THR A 114 0.70 -1.13 7.83
CA THR A 114 -0.06 -1.84 8.86
C THR A 114 0.75 -3.00 9.44
N ALA A 115 1.40 -3.81 8.60
CA ALA A 115 2.19 -4.96 9.02
C ALA A 115 3.39 -4.54 9.89
N VAL A 116 4.11 -3.51 9.48
CA VAL A 116 5.20 -2.88 10.25
C VAL A 116 4.69 -2.38 11.60
N ARG A 117 3.57 -1.64 11.61
CA ARG A 117 2.99 -1.08 12.84
C ARG A 117 2.56 -2.17 13.83
N THR A 118 1.95 -3.25 13.35
CA THR A 118 1.40 -4.31 14.21
C THR A 118 2.42 -5.37 14.59
N GLY A 119 3.54 -5.48 13.86
CA GLY A 119 4.52 -6.55 14.03
C GLY A 119 3.92 -7.94 13.84
N ALA A 120 2.82 -8.06 13.07
CA ALA A 120 2.09 -9.30 12.95
C ALA A 120 2.88 -10.30 12.09
N ASP A 121 3.33 -11.39 12.72
CA ASP A 121 3.97 -12.49 12.02
C ASP A 121 3.00 -13.19 11.06
N GLY A 122 3.48 -13.52 9.86
CA GLY A 122 2.72 -14.25 8.85
C GLY A 122 2.17 -13.36 7.73
N VAL A 123 1.09 -13.84 7.10
CA VAL A 123 0.48 -13.19 5.92
C VAL A 123 -0.69 -12.32 6.34
N LEU A 124 -0.56 -11.02 6.13
CA LEU A 124 -1.62 -10.03 6.28
C LEU A 124 -2.36 -9.85 4.96
N THR A 125 -3.69 -9.91 5.02
CA THR A 125 -4.60 -9.59 3.91
C THR A 125 -5.53 -8.45 4.30
N PRO A 126 -6.02 -7.66 3.34
CA PRO A 126 -6.93 -6.56 3.63
C PRO A 126 -8.24 -7.12 4.13
N ARG A 127 -8.72 -6.57 5.24
CA ARG A 127 -10.02 -6.94 5.82
C ARG A 127 -10.92 -5.72 5.93
N PRO A 128 -12.10 -5.72 5.28
CA PRO A 128 -13.11 -4.70 5.52
C PRO A 128 -13.43 -4.58 7.01
N ALA A 129 -13.67 -3.35 7.47
CA ALA A 129 -14.28 -3.13 8.77
C ALA A 129 -15.70 -3.71 8.77
N ARG A 130 -16.09 -4.34 9.87
CA ARG A 130 -17.42 -4.96 10.05
C ARG A 130 -18.47 -3.94 10.48
N THR A 131 -18.03 -2.86 11.12
CA THR A 131 -18.88 -1.78 11.60
C THR A 131 -18.25 -0.43 11.29
N TRP A 132 -19.07 0.62 11.29
CA TRP A 132 -18.58 2.00 11.15
C TRP A 132 -17.72 2.43 12.34
N ALA A 133 -18.02 1.95 13.55
CA ALA A 133 -17.18 2.18 14.72
C ALA A 133 -15.77 1.58 14.52
N GLU A 134 -15.67 0.32 14.06
CA GLU A 134 -14.37 -0.31 13.75
C GLU A 134 -13.64 0.46 12.63
N ALA A 135 -14.37 0.97 11.63
CA ALA A 135 -13.79 1.78 10.56
C ALA A 135 -13.21 3.10 11.08
N ALA A 136 -13.92 3.79 11.97
CA ALA A 136 -13.46 5.04 12.60
C ALA A 136 -12.24 4.82 13.49
N GLU A 137 -12.22 3.75 14.31
CA GLU A 137 -11.07 3.41 15.15
C GLU A 137 -9.83 3.11 14.31
N ARG A 138 -9.98 2.35 13.23
CA ARG A 138 -8.88 2.03 12.31
C ARG A 138 -8.38 3.26 11.56
N LEU A 139 -9.29 4.10 11.08
CA LEU A 139 -8.93 5.36 10.44
C LEU A 139 -8.15 6.24 11.40
N ALA A 140 -8.62 6.37 12.64
CA ALA A 140 -7.97 7.14 13.68
C ALA A 140 -6.51 6.69 13.88
N ALA A 141 -6.32 5.39 14.08
CA ALA A 141 -5.01 4.79 14.33
C ALA A 141 -4.08 4.83 13.11
N GLU A 142 -4.61 4.66 11.90
CA GLU A 142 -3.80 4.69 10.67
C GLU A 142 -3.27 6.10 10.40
N VAL A 143 -4.13 7.12 10.52
CA VAL A 143 -3.72 8.51 10.29
C VAL A 143 -2.78 8.99 11.40
N ASP A 144 -3.03 8.61 12.65
CA ASP A 144 -2.13 8.92 13.78
C ASP A 144 -0.71 8.38 13.55
N TRP A 145 -0.61 7.17 12.99
CA TRP A 145 0.67 6.53 12.69
C TRP A 145 1.36 7.08 11.44
N THR A 146 0.62 7.30 10.36
CA THR A 146 1.20 7.52 9.03
C THR A 146 1.26 8.99 8.60
N TYR A 147 0.53 9.88 9.26
CA TYR A 147 0.41 11.26 8.79
C TYR A 147 1.53 12.13 9.36
N PRO A 148 2.46 12.62 8.52
CA PRO A 148 3.70 13.25 9.00
C PRO A 148 3.53 14.73 9.39
N ALA A 149 2.36 15.33 9.16
CA ALA A 149 2.22 16.78 9.03
C ALA A 149 1.20 17.41 9.99
N PHE A 150 0.85 16.75 11.10
CA PHE A 150 -0.11 17.33 12.06
C PHE A 150 0.34 18.70 12.58
N GLU A 151 1.57 18.80 13.08
CA GLU A 151 2.12 20.04 13.64
C GLU A 151 2.26 21.13 12.56
N LEU A 152 2.83 20.78 11.40
CA LEU A 152 3.02 21.69 10.27
C LEU A 152 1.70 22.34 9.82
N ARG A 153 0.58 21.62 9.97
CA ARG A 153 -0.75 22.06 9.53
C ARG A 153 -1.62 22.58 10.68
N GLY A 154 -1.10 22.62 11.91
CA GLY A 154 -1.84 23.04 13.10
C GLY A 154 -3.07 22.17 13.38
N ILE A 155 -2.97 20.87 13.11
CA ILE A 155 -4.08 19.92 13.26
C ILE A 155 -4.03 19.30 14.67
N ASP A 156 -5.05 19.58 15.47
CA ASP A 156 -5.35 18.85 16.71
C ASP A 156 -6.04 17.51 16.36
N TRP A 157 -5.23 16.48 16.14
CA TRP A 157 -5.71 15.15 15.79
C TRP A 157 -6.54 14.50 16.92
N PRO A 158 -6.08 14.47 18.18
CA PRO A 158 -6.88 13.91 19.28
C PRO A 158 -8.26 14.55 19.41
N GLY A 159 -8.35 15.88 19.28
CA GLY A 159 -9.65 16.57 19.30
C GLY A 159 -10.50 16.27 18.08
N LEU A 160 -9.92 16.06 16.90
CA LEU A 160 -10.67 15.61 15.72
C LEU A 160 -11.23 14.20 15.90
N VAL A 161 -10.44 13.27 16.45
CA VAL A 161 -10.89 11.92 16.79
C VAL A 161 -12.11 11.97 17.71
N GLN A 162 -12.04 12.76 18.79
CA GLN A 162 -13.15 12.86 19.74
C GLN A 162 -14.43 13.42 19.09
N ARG A 163 -14.31 14.41 18.20
CA ARG A 163 -15.45 15.04 17.50
C ARG A 163 -16.08 14.14 16.44
N HIS A 164 -15.29 13.30 15.79
CA HIS A 164 -15.71 12.55 14.60
C HIS A 164 -15.88 11.04 14.81
N ARG A 165 -15.56 10.48 16.01
CA ARG A 165 -15.66 9.04 16.27
C ARG A 165 -17.03 8.40 16.02
N ASN A 166 -18.10 9.18 16.13
CA ASN A 166 -19.47 8.72 15.91
C ASN A 166 -19.84 8.85 14.42
N VAL A 167 -19.43 7.86 13.63
CA VAL A 167 -19.69 7.80 12.18
C VAL A 167 -20.91 6.95 11.85
N ALA A 168 -21.75 7.42 10.93
CA ALA A 168 -22.91 6.67 10.44
C ALA A 168 -22.71 6.09 9.03
N GLY A 169 -21.67 6.54 8.31
CA GLY A 169 -21.38 6.08 6.96
C GLY A 169 -20.09 6.62 6.37
N LEU A 170 -19.80 6.22 5.13
CA LEU A 170 -18.58 6.61 4.40
C LEU A 170 -18.43 8.13 4.28
N THR A 171 -19.52 8.85 4.03
CA THR A 171 -19.50 10.32 3.89
C THR A 171 -18.95 11.01 5.13
N ASP A 172 -19.23 10.49 6.33
CA ASP A 172 -18.73 11.06 7.58
C ASP A 172 -17.23 10.82 7.74
N LEU A 173 -16.75 9.62 7.38
CA LEU A 173 -15.32 9.32 7.33
C LEU A 173 -14.61 10.23 6.32
N GLN A 174 -15.19 10.45 5.14
CA GLN A 174 -14.61 11.33 4.10
C GLN A 174 -14.55 12.79 4.56
N ARG A 175 -15.59 13.29 5.24
CA ARG A 175 -15.58 14.63 5.84
C ARG A 175 -14.54 14.75 6.94
N TRP A 176 -14.35 13.71 7.74
CA TRP A 176 -13.30 13.69 8.76
C TRP A 176 -11.91 13.72 8.11
N VAL A 177 -11.61 12.85 7.15
CA VAL A 177 -10.34 12.85 6.41
C VAL A 177 -10.06 14.20 5.74
N ALA A 178 -11.09 14.86 5.18
CA ALA A 178 -10.94 16.19 4.59
C ALA A 178 -10.45 17.26 5.59
N ARG A 179 -10.59 17.04 6.91
CA ARG A 179 -10.03 17.94 7.94
C ARG A 179 -8.50 17.94 7.96
N LEU A 180 -7.84 16.92 7.38
CA LEU A 180 -6.39 16.92 7.17
C LEU A 180 -5.95 17.95 6.13
N ARG A 181 -6.89 18.46 5.31
CA ARG A 181 -6.65 19.44 4.23
C ARG A 181 -5.59 18.95 3.24
N ASP A 182 -5.48 17.64 3.10
CA ASP A 182 -4.48 16.99 2.27
C ASP A 182 -5.15 16.36 1.04
N PRO A 183 -4.90 16.87 -0.18
CA PRO A 183 -5.52 16.31 -1.38
C PRO A 183 -5.05 14.89 -1.70
N HIS A 184 -3.96 14.41 -1.07
CA HIS A 184 -3.42 13.07 -1.29
C HIS A 184 -3.95 12.02 -0.30
N THR A 185 -4.69 12.44 0.73
CA THR A 185 -5.28 11.52 1.70
C THR A 185 -6.78 11.33 1.42
N SER A 186 -7.23 10.07 1.34
CA SER A 186 -8.63 9.74 1.09
C SER A 186 -9.08 8.46 1.79
N VAL A 187 -10.38 8.33 2.00
CA VAL A 187 -11.03 7.10 2.48
C VAL A 187 -12.12 6.67 1.50
N ARG A 188 -12.24 5.37 1.29
CA ARG A 188 -13.16 4.76 0.32
C ARG A 188 -13.76 3.48 0.86
N SER A 189 -14.86 3.04 0.25
CA SER A 189 -15.38 1.68 0.47
C SER A 189 -14.37 0.62 0.04
N ALA A 190 -14.39 -0.51 0.73
CA ALA A 190 -13.65 -1.70 0.32
C ALA A 190 -14.15 -2.20 -1.04
N GLY A 191 -13.23 -2.77 -1.83
CA GLY A 191 -13.52 -3.30 -3.17
C GLY A 191 -12.51 -2.84 -4.22
N PRO A 192 -12.59 -3.43 -5.43
CA PRO A 192 -11.66 -3.15 -6.52
C PRO A 192 -11.77 -1.69 -6.97
N ARG A 193 -10.63 -1.07 -7.29
CA ARG A 193 -10.60 0.22 -7.97
C ARG A 193 -11.23 0.06 -9.35
N ARG A 194 -12.38 0.69 -9.58
CA ARG A 194 -12.93 0.82 -10.93
C ARG A 194 -12.46 2.14 -11.51
N VAL A 195 -11.41 2.07 -12.33
CA VAL A 195 -11.04 3.21 -13.16
C VAL A 195 -11.98 3.20 -14.35
N LEU A 196 -12.89 4.17 -14.39
CA LEU A 196 -13.68 4.38 -15.59
C LEU A 196 -12.78 4.99 -16.66
N PRO A 197 -12.83 4.51 -17.91
CA PRO A 197 -11.90 4.98 -18.94
C PRO A 197 -12.32 6.33 -19.53
N TYR A 198 -13.19 7.07 -18.83
CA TYR A 198 -13.75 8.35 -19.24
C TYR A 198 -13.07 9.50 -18.50
N THR A 199 -12.95 10.65 -19.17
CA THR A 199 -12.60 11.91 -18.49
C THR A 199 -13.85 12.76 -18.40
N ALA A 200 -14.18 13.25 -17.20
CA ALA A 200 -15.26 14.18 -16.99
C ALA A 200 -14.72 15.56 -16.61
N ARG A 201 -15.40 16.63 -17.05
CA ARG A 201 -15.16 18.01 -16.64
C ARG A 201 -16.41 18.54 -15.97
N ALA A 202 -16.26 19.01 -14.74
CA ALA A 202 -17.30 19.77 -14.06
C ALA A 202 -17.23 21.24 -14.51
N GLY A 203 -18.38 21.84 -14.80
CA GLY A 203 -18.57 23.26 -15.06
C GLY A 203 -19.80 23.79 -14.32
N GLY A 204 -20.08 25.09 -14.43
CA GLY A 204 -21.20 25.74 -13.74
C GLY A 204 -22.58 25.10 -14.00
N ASP A 205 -22.77 24.52 -15.18
CA ASP A 205 -24.03 23.90 -15.61
C ASP A 205 -24.06 22.37 -15.46
N GLY A 206 -23.08 21.78 -14.74
CA GLY A 206 -23.03 20.35 -14.46
C GLY A 206 -21.75 19.65 -14.94
N VAL A 207 -21.83 18.33 -15.12
CA VAL A 207 -20.68 17.46 -15.47
C VAL A 207 -20.81 17.00 -16.93
N ARG A 208 -19.76 17.21 -17.73
CA ARG A 208 -19.70 16.76 -19.13
C ARG A 208 -18.55 15.77 -19.32
N LEU A 209 -18.78 14.70 -20.09
CA LEU A 209 -17.69 13.80 -20.49
C LEU A 209 -16.83 14.49 -21.55
N ALA A 210 -15.56 14.74 -21.22
CA ALA A 210 -14.57 15.37 -22.09
C ALA A 210 -13.84 14.35 -22.97
N HIS A 211 -13.74 13.10 -22.52
CA HIS A 211 -13.17 12.00 -23.30
C HIS A 211 -13.93 10.71 -23.02
N VAL A 212 -14.33 10.04 -24.10
CA VAL A 212 -14.99 8.74 -24.08
C VAL A 212 -14.25 7.85 -25.09
N PRO A 213 -13.56 6.77 -24.67
CA PRO A 213 -12.83 5.91 -25.58
C PRO A 213 -13.78 5.20 -26.54
N ARG A 214 -13.39 5.09 -27.82
CA ARG A 214 -14.23 4.48 -28.87
C ARG A 214 -14.65 3.03 -28.62
N TRP A 215 -13.84 2.29 -27.86
CA TRP A 215 -14.10 0.89 -27.50
C TRP A 215 -15.03 0.73 -26.29
N SER A 216 -15.40 1.82 -25.62
CA SER A 216 -16.20 1.77 -24.39
C SER A 216 -17.70 1.73 -24.67
N ALA A 217 -18.47 1.14 -23.75
CA ALA A 217 -19.93 1.14 -23.83
C ALA A 217 -20.52 2.56 -23.86
N GLY A 218 -19.86 3.54 -23.22
CA GLY A 218 -20.28 4.93 -23.25
C GLY A 218 -20.14 5.61 -24.62
N TRP A 219 -19.32 5.07 -25.55
CA TRP A 219 -19.23 5.59 -26.93
C TRP A 219 -20.38 5.09 -27.82
N ALA A 220 -20.97 3.94 -27.47
CA ALA A 220 -22.04 3.31 -28.24
C ALA A 220 -23.45 3.78 -27.84
N ALA A 221 -23.56 4.62 -26.81
CA ALA A 221 -24.81 5.08 -26.20
C ALA A 221 -25.31 6.41 -26.76
#